data_AF-A0A4Z0PU12-F1
#
_entry.id   AF-A0A4Z0PU12-F1
#
_cell.length_a   1.000
_cell.length_b   1.000
_cell.length_c   1.000
_cell.angle_alpha   90.00
_cell.angle_beta   90.00
_cell.angle_gamma   90.00
#
_symmetry.space_group_name_H-M   'P 1'
#
loop_
_entity.id
_entity.type
_entity.pdbx_description
1 polymer ?
#
loop_
_entity_poly.entity_id
_entity_poly.type
_entity_poly.pdbx_seq_one_letter_code
_entity_poly.pdbx_strand_id
1 'polypeptide(L)' 'MKIPVIKRLVESQTLESLVAAEEALLDERAPAFEVEGEDEGEQLTHVFAAIFILNHMKDHGSEFKNALREYTNKVRVSIS' A
#
# COMPACT_ATOMS: atom_id res chain seq x y z
N MET A 1 -5.35 -7.97 -5.06
CA MET A 1 -5.39 -6.65 -4.38
C MET A 1 -6.74 -6.45 -3.69
N LYS A 2 -6.72 -6.28 -2.37
CA LYS A 2 -7.87 -6.19 -1.47
C LYS A 2 -7.94 -4.78 -0.86
N ILE A 3 -8.90 -3.99 -1.34
CA ILE A 3 -9.13 -2.61 -0.88
C ILE A 3 -9.32 -2.52 0.65
N PRO A 4 -10.05 -3.44 1.33
CA PRO A 4 -10.19 -3.39 2.79
C PRO A 4 -8.85 -3.48 3.53
N VAL A 5 -7.91 -4.30 3.04
CA VAL A 5 -6.57 -4.45 3.63
C VAL A 5 -5.78 -3.16 3.46
N ILE A 6 -5.76 -2.60 2.24
CA ILE A 6 -5.08 -1.33 1.97
C ILE A 6 -5.61 -0.22 2.87
N LYS A 7 -6.93 -0.14 3.03
CA LYS A 7 -7.57 0.84 3.93
C LYS A 7 -7.10 0.64 5.38
N ARG A 8 -7.09 -0.61 5.88
CA ARG A 8 -6.58 -0.95 7.22
C ARG A 8 -5.13 -0.51 7.39
N LEU A 9 -4.27 -0.75 6.40
CA LEU A 9 -2.87 -0.35 6.43
C LEU A 9 -2.71 1.18 6.50
N VAL A 10 -3.43 1.93 5.67
CA VAL A 10 -3.40 3.40 5.68
C VAL A 10 -3.90 3.99 6.99
N GLU A 11 -4.89 3.38 7.63
CA GLU A 11 -5.47 3.86 8.89
C GLU A 11 -4.66 3.45 10.14
N SER A 12 -3.91 2.35 10.08
CA SER A 12 -3.23 1.78 11.25
C SER A 12 -1.71 1.92 11.25
N GLN A 13 -1.09 2.17 10.10
CA GLN A 13 0.37 2.21 9.97
C GLN A 13 0.89 3.61 9.60
N THR A 14 2.13 3.87 9.99
CA THR A 14 2.87 5.05 9.52
C THR A 14 3.52 4.75 8.17
N LEU A 15 3.84 5.82 7.43
CA LEU A 15 4.59 5.70 6.18
C LEU A 15 5.93 4.95 6.39
N GLU A 16 6.64 5.26 7.47
CA GLU A 16 7.92 4.62 7.82
C GLU A 16 7.75 3.11 8.10
N SER A 17 6.72 2.72 8.84
CA SER A 17 6.40 1.31 9.12
C SER A 17 6.10 0.54 7.83
N LEU A 18 5.36 1.17 6.90
CA LEU A 18 5.03 0.55 5.61
C LEU A 18 6.25 0.41 4.70
N VAL A 19 7.15 1.40 4.67
CA VAL A 19 8.42 1.29 3.92
C VAL A 19 9.28 0.16 4.48
N ALA A 20 9.39 0.03 5.81
CA ALA A 20 10.10 -1.09 6.41
C ALA A 20 9.45 -2.46 6.09
N ALA A 21 8.11 -2.52 6.00
CA ALA A 21 7.39 -3.72 5.59
C ALA A 21 7.62 -4.06 4.11
N GLU A 22 7.68 -3.06 3.24
CA GLU A 22 8.03 -3.22 1.82
C GLU A 22 9.42 -3.81 1.67
N GLU A 23 10.43 -3.25 2.36
CA GLU A 23 11.79 -3.78 2.36
C GLU A 23 11.86 -5.22 2.89
N ALA A 24 11.13 -5.53 3.97
CA ALA A 24 11.08 -6.88 4.51
C ALA A 24 10.50 -7.88 3.48
N LEU A 25 9.39 -7.54 2.83
CA LEU A 25 8.75 -8.40 1.83
C LEU A 25 9.64 -8.59 0.58
N LEU A 26 10.36 -7.55 0.15
CA LEU A 26 11.33 -7.65 -0.96
C LEU A 26 12.52 -8.56 -0.63
N ASP A 27 12.93 -8.60 0.63
CA ASP A 27 13.99 -9.46 1.13
C ASP A 27 13.50 -10.88 1.52
N GLU A 28 12.25 -11.24 1.17
CA GLU A 28 11.61 -12.51 1.57
C GLU A 28 11.59 -12.71 3.10
N ARG A 29 11.48 -11.61 3.85
CA ARG A 29 11.39 -11.57 5.32
C ARG A 29 9.99 -11.19 5.76
N ALA A 30 9.60 -11.70 6.93
CA ALA A 30 8.35 -11.31 7.55
C ALA A 30 8.39 -9.82 8.00
N PRO A 31 7.40 -8.99 7.62
CA PRO A 31 7.28 -7.62 8.12
C PRO A 31 6.96 -7.60 9.62
N ALA A 32 7.15 -6.44 10.26
CA ALA A 32 6.93 -6.27 11.70
C ALA A 32 5.46 -6.37 12.14
N PHE A 33 4.53 -6.39 11.18
CA PHE A 33 3.09 -6.53 11.40
C PHE A 33 2.46 -7.36 10.30
N GLU A 34 1.28 -7.92 10.57
CA GLU A 34 0.58 -8.77 9.61
C GLU A 34 -0.01 -7.97 8.45
N VAL A 35 0.48 -8.29 7.24
CA VAL A 35 -0.07 -7.85 5.96
C VAL A 35 -0.91 -9.00 5.40
N GLU A 36 -2.23 -8.83 5.34
CA GLU A 36 -3.10 -9.84 4.74
C GLU A 36 -2.88 -9.91 3.22
N GLY A 37 -2.79 -11.12 2.66
CA GLY A 37 -2.67 -11.39 1.22
C GLY A 37 -2.64 -12.90 0.96
N GLU A 38 -3.00 -13.32 -0.24
CA GLU A 38 -2.98 -14.72 -0.68
C GLU A 38 -1.56 -15.25 -0.88
N ASP A 39 -0.65 -14.36 -1.26
CA ASP A 39 0.79 -14.62 -1.40
C ASP A 39 1.59 -13.35 -1.09
N GLU A 40 2.93 -13.47 -1.06
CA GLU A 40 3.85 -12.35 -0.80
C GLU A 40 3.74 -11.24 -1.85
N GLY A 41 3.42 -11.59 -3.11
CA GLY A 41 3.22 -10.61 -4.17
C GLY A 41 1.97 -9.76 -3.93
N GLU A 42 0.88 -10.38 -3.45
CA GLU A 42 -0.32 -9.66 -3.05
C GLU A 42 -0.07 -8.79 -1.80
N GLN A 43 0.65 -9.31 -0.81
CA GLN A 43 1.04 -8.53 0.38
C GLN A 43 1.86 -7.29 -0.01
N LEU A 44 2.87 -7.47 -0.86
CA LEU A 44 3.70 -6.40 -1.38
C LEU A 44 2.85 -5.37 -2.13
N THR A 45 1.91 -5.82 -2.97
CA THR A 45 0.96 -4.94 -3.66
C THR A 45 0.14 -4.10 -2.69
N HIS A 46 -0.30 -4.66 -1.56
CA HIS A 46 -1.05 -3.92 -0.55
C HIS A 46 -0.21 -2.85 0.14
N VAL A 47 1.04 -3.19 0.48
CA VAL A 47 1.98 -2.26 1.12
C VAL A 47 2.31 -1.09 0.16
N PHE A 48 2.67 -1.39 -1.10
CA PHE A 48 2.90 -0.37 -2.11
C PHE A 48 1.71 0.58 -2.29
N ALA A 49 0.50 0.02 -2.35
CA ALA A 49 -0.72 0.83 -2.47
C ALA A 49 -0.92 1.74 -1.26
N ALA A 50 -0.70 1.24 -0.04
CA ALA A 50 -0.83 2.02 1.18
C ALA A 50 0.21 3.15 1.27
N ILE A 51 1.48 2.87 0.90
CA ILE A 51 2.55 3.87 0.81
C ILE A 51 2.17 4.98 -0.16
N PHE A 52 1.75 4.62 -1.38
CA PHE A 52 1.34 5.60 -2.38
C PHE A 52 0.19 6.47 -1.87
N ILE A 53 -0.84 5.85 -1.28
CA ILE A 53 -2.02 6.57 -0.80
C ILE A 53 -1.64 7.54 0.31
N LEU A 54 -0.84 7.14 1.30
CA LEU A 54 -0.40 8.02 2.37
C LEU A 54 0.41 9.21 1.84
N ASN A 55 1.34 8.98 0.93
CA ASN A 55 2.09 10.06 0.28
C ASN A 55 1.18 11.00 -0.49
N HIS A 56 0.26 10.46 -1.30
CA HIS A 56 -0.67 11.28 -2.07
C HIS A 56 -1.58 12.13 -1.15
N MET A 57 -2.10 11.54 -0.06
CA MET A 57 -2.88 12.25 0.95
C MET A 57 -2.08 13.38 1.61
N LYS A 58 -0.82 13.12 1.94
CA LYS A 58 0.10 14.10 2.55
C LYS A 58 0.45 15.24 1.59
N ASP A 59 0.79 14.92 0.36
CA ASP A 59 1.30 15.89 -0.63
C ASP A 59 0.19 16.74 -1.25
N HIS A 60 -1.01 16.18 -1.41
CA HIS A 60 -2.13 16.84 -2.11
C HIS A 60 -3.30 17.20 -1.18
N GLY A 61 -3.24 16.86 0.11
CA GLY A 61 -4.36 17.03 1.04
C GLY A 61 -5.62 16.25 0.64
N SER A 62 -5.46 15.20 -0.17
CA SER A 62 -6.59 14.43 -0.71
C SER A 62 -7.14 13.44 0.32
N GLU A 63 -8.42 13.12 0.24
CA GLU A 63 -8.99 12.01 1.02
C GLU A 63 -8.59 10.64 0.43
N PHE A 64 -8.63 9.59 1.27
CA PHE A 64 -8.31 8.22 0.90
C PHE A 64 -8.96 7.76 -0.41
N LYS A 65 -10.26 8.04 -0.62
CA LYS A 65 -10.99 7.61 -1.83
C LYS A 65 -10.40 8.21 -3.11
N ASN A 66 -9.91 9.45 -3.06
CA ASN A 66 -9.32 10.11 -4.22
C ASN A 66 -7.92 9.57 -4.49
N ALA A 67 -7.09 9.41 -3.45
CA ALA A 67 -5.77 8.80 -3.56
C ALA A 67 -5.82 7.34 -4.05
N LEU A 68 -6.78 6.54 -3.55
CA LEU A 68 -7.01 5.17 -4.01
C LEU A 68 -7.38 5.13 -5.49
N ARG A 69 -8.28 6.03 -5.93
CA ARG A 69 -8.66 6.13 -7.35
C ARG A 69 -7.45 6.42 -8.21
N GLU A 70 -6.62 7.38 -7.78
CA GLU A 70 -5.40 7.74 -8.51
C GLU A 70 -4.42 6.56 -8.61
N TYR A 71 -4.22 5.83 -7.51
CA TYR A 71 -3.43 4.61 -7.52
C TYR A 71 -3.96 3.58 -8.52
N THR A 72 -5.25 3.28 -8.49
CA THR A 72 -5.86 2.29 -9.40
C THR A 72 -5.74 2.70 -10.87
N ASN A 73 -5.84 4.00 -11.16
CA ASN A 73 -5.62 4.52 -12.52
C ASN A 73 -4.16 4.32 -12.94
N LYS A 74 -3.21 4.63 -12.05
CA LYS A 74 -1.77 4.47 -12.32
C LYS A 74 -1.39 3.02 -12.62
N VAL A 75 -1.88 2.07 -11.82
CA VAL A 75 -1.66 0.64 -12.06
C VAL A 75 -2.25 0.21 -13.41
N ARG A 76 -3.47 0.63 -13.74
CA ARG A 76 -4.13 0.29 -15.00
C ARG A 76 -3.35 0.81 -16.22
N VAL A 77 -2.84 2.03 -16.16
CA VAL A 77 -2.06 2.64 -17.25
C VAL A 77 -0.68 1.97 -17.39
N SER A 78 -0.07 1.54 -16.28
CA SER A 78 1.28 0.93 -16.30
C SER A 78 1.33 -0.49 -16.91
N ILE A 79 0.16 -1.09 -17.19
CA ILE A 79 0.02 -2.44 -17.76
C ILE A 79 -0.53 -2.38 -19.20
N SER A 80 -0.82 -1.17 -19.73
CA SER A 80 -1.28 -0.95 -21.11
C SER A 80 -0.11 -0.66 -22.04
#